data_AF-A0A2N3FM41-F1
#
_entry.id   AF-A0A2N3FM41-F1
#
_cell.length_a   1.000
_cell.length_b   1.000
_cell.length_c   1.000
_cell.angle_alpha   90.00
_cell.angle_beta   90.00
_cell.angle_gamma   90.00
#
_symmetry.space_group_name_H-M   'P 1'
#
loop_
_entity.id
_entity.type
_entity.pdbx_description
1 polymer ?
#
loop_
_entity_poly.entity_id
_entity_poly.type
_entity_poly.pdbx_seq_one_letter_code
_entity_poly.pdbx_strand_id
1 'polypeptide(L)'
;MTNPIQLETRSGGCTCGHHDEEDIVLDVRTIPHAIRHASVFGAFDAIPAGGSLVLVAPHNPLPLLGQLSERFPIGVDYLHEGPDEWRLRITRATRP
;
A
#
# COMPACT_ATOMS: atom_id res chain seq x y z
N MET A 1 35.97 -1.25 -38.90
CA MET A 1 36.08 -1.09 -37.44
C MET A 1 34.76 -0.52 -36.92
N THR A 2 33.91 -1.33 -36.30
CA THR A 2 32.71 -0.84 -35.58
C THR A 2 32.85 -1.27 -34.13
N ASN A 3 32.90 -0.29 -33.23
CA ASN A 3 33.09 -0.51 -31.80
C ASN A 3 31.71 -0.73 -31.16
N PRO A 4 31.48 -1.76 -30.33
CA PRO A 4 30.21 -1.90 -29.65
C PRO A 4 30.08 -0.82 -28.56
N ILE A 5 28.90 -0.18 -28.48
CA ILE A 5 28.56 0.70 -27.36
C ILE A 5 28.39 -0.21 -26.14
N GLN A 6 29.33 -0.12 -25.20
CA GLN A 6 29.21 -0.73 -23.88
C GLN A 6 28.19 0.08 -23.09
N LEU A 7 26.99 -0.47 -22.90
CA LEU A 7 26.00 0.11 -22.00
C LEU A 7 26.38 -0.31 -20.57
N GLU A 8 27.28 0.43 -19.96
CA GLU A 8 27.56 0.30 -18.53
C GLU A 8 26.33 0.80 -17.75
N THR A 9 25.65 -0.13 -17.08
CA THR A 9 24.63 0.19 -16.07
C THR A 9 25.27 1.05 -15.00
N ARG A 10 25.12 2.37 -15.12
CA ARG A 10 25.43 3.29 -14.03
C ARG A 10 24.39 3.09 -12.95
N SER A 11 24.74 2.29 -11.94
CA SER A 11 24.11 2.29 -10.63
C SER A 11 24.21 3.70 -10.04
N GLY A 12 23.24 4.54 -10.39
CA GLY A 12 23.01 5.83 -9.76
C GLY A 12 22.38 5.61 -8.39
N GLY A 13 23.19 5.21 -7.42
CA GLY A 13 22.79 5.20 -6.01
C GLY A 13 22.64 6.64 -5.53
N CYS A 14 21.42 7.18 -5.60
CA CYS A 14 21.05 8.36 -4.82
C CYS A 14 20.83 7.93 -3.37
N THR A 15 21.87 8.08 -2.55
CA THR A 15 21.80 7.95 -1.09
C THR A 15 21.33 9.27 -0.47
N CYS A 16 20.08 9.66 -0.69
CA CYS A 16 19.41 10.57 0.22
C CYS A 16 18.65 9.70 1.24
N GLY A 17 19.27 9.48 2.40
CA GLY A 17 18.70 8.72 3.51
C GLY A 17 17.52 9.46 4.15
N HIS A 18 16.40 9.49 3.43
CA HIS A 18 15.10 9.82 3.96
C HIS A 18 14.41 8.49 4.27
N HIS A 19 14.87 7.82 5.34
CA HIS A 19 14.08 6.79 6.00
C HIS A 19 13.04 7.51 6.86
N ASP A 20 12.11 8.17 6.20
CA ASP A 20 10.88 8.58 6.84
C ASP A 20 10.02 7.33 6.72
N GLU A 21 10.13 6.47 7.73
CA GLU A 21 9.32 5.28 7.96
C GLU A 21 7.88 5.69 8.31
N GLU A 22 7.33 6.64 7.53
CA GLU A 22 5.93 7.01 7.60
C GLU A 22 5.15 5.96 6.80
N ASP A 23 4.22 5.29 7.49
CA ASP A 23 3.30 4.37 6.81
C ASP A 23 2.60 5.11 5.67
N ILE A 24 2.41 4.44 4.53
CA ILE A 24 1.54 4.96 3.48
C ILE A 24 0.12 4.99 4.06
N VAL A 25 -0.46 6.17 4.24
CA VAL A 25 -1.81 6.33 4.80
C VAL A 25 -2.81 6.71 3.71
N LEU A 26 -3.95 6.02 3.69
CA LEU A 26 -5.11 6.37 2.86
C LEU A 26 -6.34 6.61 3.74
N ASP A 27 -6.75 7.87 3.87
CA ASP A 27 -7.99 8.24 4.54
C ASP A 27 -9.17 8.26 3.57
N VAL A 28 -9.97 7.19 3.62
CA VAL A 28 -11.12 7.02 2.72
C VAL A 28 -12.33 7.87 3.11
N ARG A 29 -12.36 8.48 4.30
CA ARG A 29 -13.45 9.38 4.71
C ARG A 29 -13.50 10.62 3.83
N THR A 30 -12.35 11.03 3.32
CA THR A 30 -12.19 12.17 2.40
C THR A 30 -12.58 11.84 0.96
N ILE A 31 -12.73 10.55 0.63
CA ILE A 31 -12.98 10.07 -0.73
C ILE A 31 -14.49 9.84 -0.95
N PRO A 32 -15.08 10.38 -2.03
CA PRO A 32 -16.48 10.14 -2.38
C PRO A 32 -16.80 8.65 -2.47
N HIS A 33 -17.95 8.25 -1.90
CA HIS A 33 -18.34 6.84 -1.81
C HIS A 33 -18.29 6.10 -3.16
N ALA A 34 -18.71 6.76 -4.24
CA ALA A 34 -18.77 6.18 -5.60
C ALA A 34 -17.41 5.69 -6.13
N ILE A 35 -16.29 6.30 -5.69
CA ILE A 35 -14.94 5.96 -6.17
C ILE A 35 -14.05 5.36 -5.08
N ARG A 36 -14.54 5.28 -3.83
CA ARG A 36 -13.77 4.89 -2.65
C ARG A 36 -13.15 3.51 -2.79
N HIS A 37 -13.94 2.50 -3.12
CA HIS A 37 -13.45 1.13 -3.28
C HIS A 37 -12.36 1.06 -4.36
N ALA A 38 -12.62 1.65 -5.53
CA ALA A 38 -11.64 1.69 -6.62
C ALA A 38 -10.33 2.37 -6.20
N SER A 39 -10.42 3.45 -5.40
CA SER A 39 -9.26 4.15 -4.87
C SER A 39 -8.44 3.29 -3.92
N VAL A 40 -9.08 2.54 -3.01
CA VAL A 40 -8.37 1.62 -2.11
C VAL A 40 -7.71 0.48 -2.88
N PHE A 41 -8.41 -0.13 -3.84
CA PHE A 41 -7.83 -1.20 -4.65
C PHE A 41 -6.62 -0.72 -5.45
N GLY A 42 -6.71 0.44 -6.11
CA GLY A 42 -5.60 1.00 -6.87
C GLY A 42 -4.40 1.35 -5.97
N ALA A 43 -4.66 1.95 -4.80
CA ALA A 43 -3.61 2.26 -3.84
C ALA A 43 -2.94 0.98 -3.31
N PHE A 44 -3.71 -0.06 -2.98
CA PHE A 44 -3.17 -1.31 -2.45
C PHE A 44 -2.43 -2.13 -3.52
N ASP A 45 -2.89 -2.12 -4.77
CA ASP A 45 -2.21 -2.81 -5.88
C ASP A 45 -0.78 -2.28 -6.10
N ALA A 46 -0.60 -0.97 -5.90
CA ALA A 46 0.70 -0.29 -5.96
C ALA A 46 1.64 -0.61 -4.78
N ILE A 47 1.14 -1.24 -3.71
CA ILE A 47 1.98 -1.65 -2.57
C ILE A 47 2.81 -2.88 -2.99
N PRO A 48 4.16 -2.81 -2.89
CA PRO A 48 5.00 -3.95 -3.19
C PRO A 48 4.75 -5.10 -2.22
N ALA A 49 5.09 -6.33 -2.62
CA ALA A 49 5.05 -7.46 -1.70
C ALA A 49 5.99 -7.20 -0.51
N GLY A 50 5.49 -7.44 0.71
CA GLY A 50 6.14 -7.09 1.97
C GLY A 50 5.82 -5.67 2.48
N GLY A 51 5.21 -4.81 1.64
CA GLY A 51 4.81 -3.46 2.04
C GLY A 51 3.43 -3.40 2.71
N SER A 52 3.12 -2.25 3.31
CA SER A 52 1.86 -1.99 4.00
C SER A 52 1.19 -0.68 3.58
N LEU A 53 -0.13 -0.63 3.80
CA LEU A 53 -0.99 0.54 3.67
C LEU A 53 -1.82 0.69 4.94
N VAL A 54 -1.79 1.85 5.59
CA VAL A 54 -2.72 2.20 6.66
C VAL A 54 -3.99 2.79 6.07
N LEU A 55 -5.11 2.10 6.28
CA LEU A 55 -6.43 2.53 5.86
C LEU A 55 -7.16 3.22 7.03
N VAL A 56 -7.63 4.44 6.82
CA VAL A 56 -8.48 5.16 7.78
C VAL A 56 -9.91 5.21 7.26
N ALA A 57 -10.85 4.63 8.02
CA ALA A 57 -12.24 4.42 7.61
C ALA A 57 -13.23 4.89 8.69
N PRO A 58 -14.47 5.26 8.32
CA PRO A 58 -15.50 5.68 9.28
C PRO A 58 -16.15 4.51 10.05
N HIS A 59 -15.85 3.27 9.67
CA HIS A 59 -16.30 2.03 10.32
C HIS A 59 -15.34 0.89 9.94
N ASN A 60 -15.47 -0.28 10.58
CA ASN A 60 -14.66 -1.46 10.26
C ASN A 60 -14.93 -1.95 8.82
N PRO A 61 -13.95 -1.92 7.90
CA PRO A 61 -14.16 -2.20 6.48
C PRO A 61 -14.10 -3.69 6.13
N LEU A 62 -14.77 -4.55 6.91
CA LEU A 62 -14.74 -6.02 6.73
C LEU A 62 -15.00 -6.50 5.29
N PRO A 63 -15.99 -5.98 4.55
CA PRO A 63 -16.23 -6.42 3.17
C PRO A 63 -15.05 -6.13 2.24
N LEU A 64 -14.39 -4.98 2.42
CA LEU A 64 -13.22 -4.58 1.64
C LEU A 64 -12.01 -5.47 1.96
N LEU A 65 -11.81 -5.81 3.24
CA LEU A 65 -10.74 -6.74 3.65
C LEU A 65 -10.93 -8.12 3.01
N GLY A 66 -12.16 -8.63 2.99
CA GLY A 66 -12.51 -9.85 2.28
C GLY A 66 -12.12 -9.78 0.80
N GLN A 67 -12.56 -8.73 0.11
CA GLN A 67 -12.25 -8.52 -1.31
C GLN A 67 -10.76 -8.36 -1.63
N LEU A 68 -9.97 -7.79 -0.71
CA LEU A 68 -8.51 -7.72 -0.84
C LEU A 68 -7.87 -9.10 -0.66
N SER A 69 -8.33 -9.88 0.32
CA SER A 69 -7.81 -11.23 0.60
C SER A 69 -8.08 -12.24 -0.52
N GLU A 70 -9.15 -12.03 -1.31
CA GLU A 70 -9.42 -12.83 -2.52
C GLU A 70 -8.41 -12.57 -3.64
N ARG A 71 -7.74 -11.42 -3.66
CA ARG A 71 -6.79 -11.02 -4.72
C ARG A 71 -5.34 -11.15 -4.31
N PHE A 72 -5.04 -10.91 -3.04
CA PHE A 72 -3.68 -10.90 -2.51
C PHE A 72 -3.64 -11.66 -1.18
N PRO A 73 -2.51 -12.34 -0.86
CA PRO A 73 -2.27 -12.75 0.50
C PRO A 73 -2.01 -11.49 1.34
N ILE A 74 -2.85 -11.23 2.35
CA ILE A 74 -2.77 -10.04 3.19
C ILE A 74 -2.66 -10.38 4.68
N GLY A 75 -1.96 -9.53 5.42
CA GLY A 75 -2.05 -9.41 6.87
C GLY A 75 -2.81 -8.14 7.25
N VAL A 76 -3.48 -8.13 8.41
CA VAL A 76 -4.26 -6.99 8.90
C VAL A 76 -3.97 -6.79 10.38
N ASP A 77 -3.52 -5.58 10.73
CA ASP A 77 -3.32 -5.14 12.11
C ASP A 77 -4.27 -3.96 12.39
N TYR A 78 -5.08 -4.08 13.44
CA TYR A 78 -5.93 -2.99 13.89
C TYR A 78 -5.11 -2.02 14.74
N LEU A 79 -4.92 -0.80 14.24
CA LEU A 79 -4.18 0.27 14.93
C LEU A 79 -5.11 1.13 15.80
N HIS A 80 -6.35 1.28 15.37
CA HIS A 80 -7.39 1.97 16.12
C HIS A 80 -8.76 1.40 15.76
N GLU A 81 -9.57 1.14 16.77
CA GLU A 81 -10.94 0.63 16.66
C GLU A 81 -11.87 1.69 17.24
N GLY A 82 -12.97 1.99 16.54
CA GLY A 82 -13.78 3.21 16.73
C GLY A 82 -14.48 3.42 18.10
N PRO A 83 -15.52 4.29 18.14
CA PRO A 83 -16.53 4.48 17.09
C PRO A 83 -16.23 5.58 16.07
N ASP A 84 -15.38 6.56 16.38
CA ASP A 84 -15.20 7.76 15.54
C ASP A 84 -14.33 7.49 14.29
N GLU A 85 -13.41 6.53 14.39
CA GLU A 85 -12.44 6.23 13.34
C GLU A 85 -11.91 4.80 13.48
N TRP A 86 -11.70 4.14 12.35
CA TRP A 86 -11.01 2.86 12.28
C TRP A 86 -9.70 3.04 11.52
N ARG A 87 -8.58 2.61 12.11
CA ARG A 87 -7.27 2.56 11.44
C ARG A 87 -6.77 1.14 11.39
N LEU A 88 -6.44 0.67 10.20
CA LEU A 88 -5.93 -0.67 9.98
C LEU A 88 -4.67 -0.60 9.14
N ARG A 89 -3.59 -1.25 9.56
CA ARG A 89 -2.46 -1.53 8.68
C ARG A 89 -2.76 -2.81 7.91
N ILE A 90 -2.77 -2.72 6.59
CA ILE A 90 -2.97 -3.85 5.69
C ILE A 90 -1.64 -4.12 5.01
N THR A 91 -1.08 -5.31 5.21
CA THR A 91 0.23 -5.71 4.70
C THR A 91 0.05 -6.69 3.55
N ARG A 92 0.69 -6.45 2.41
CA ARG A 92 0.73 -7.41 1.31
C ARG A 92 1.81 -8.45 1.60
N ALA A 93 1.43 -9.69 1.87
CA ALA A 93 2.41 -10.72 2.20
C ALA A 93 3.29 -11.07 0.98
N THR A 94 4.58 -11.31 1.23
CA THR A 94 5.44 -11.98 0.25
C THR A 94 5.00 -13.44 0.17
N ARG A 95 4.64 -13.93 -1.03
CA ARG A 95 4.42 -15.37 -1.20
C ARG A 95 5.73 -16.09 -0.85
N PRO A 96 5.70 -17.15 -0.03
CA PRO A 96 6.90 -17.95 0.26
C PRO A 96 7.46 -18.61 -1.00
#